data_AF-B1YXV1-F1
#
_entry.id   AF-B1YXV1-F1
#
_cell.length_a   1.000
_cell.length_b   1.000
_cell.length_c   1.000
_cell.angle_alpha   90.00
_cell.angle_beta   90.00
_cell.angle_gamma   90.00
#
_symmetry.space_group_name_H-M   'P 1'
#
loop_
_entity.id
_entity.type
_entity.pdbx_description
1 polymer ?
#
loop_
_entity_poly.entity_id
_entity_poly.type
_entity_poly.pdbx_seq_one_letter_code
_entity_poly.pdbx_strand_id
1 'polypeptide(L)'
;MNSPELVSDLETNIQHQIKKIGYLYSQREITNRQYFNEFANPKKEFDEGSAILNQAYSDAVLNSMGSLIDYYCICCALKIGIPVKKIKKVQYRSLTNKFLIDNSSLSKSDKATATIGTLQNIFNKKYPELAVLGGHGYWMGFLGEAISHTLKEYGALDRSQFEPIFHASEARLEIDPKIEKYYHYMRPLFCNIANRSGIRHNIYIDINNFLKHNAVPYLSTKIEIFEEERRFFSYFEIKHTHRDFLKDGILKDLVETSFEKLKTDLETKHVSGKYGAYLCGLEQAWGLGPVLDIDFVNGYISPDKKTLYFFVDTVLMAKTESATLIDADGSLLQSLQALAREIDRGLNFKF
;
A
#
# COMPACT_ATOMS: atom_id res chain seq x y z
N MET A 1 30.21 8.99 -9.31
CA MET A 1 30.16 7.70 -10.01
C MET A 1 29.30 6.77 -9.17
N ASN A 2 28.29 6.15 -9.77
CA ASN A 2 27.56 5.06 -9.10
C ASN A 2 28.50 3.85 -9.13
N SER A 3 28.89 3.32 -7.97
CA SER A 3 29.72 2.12 -7.94
C SER A 3 28.83 0.91 -8.28
N PRO A 4 29.12 0.15 -9.35
CA PRO A 4 28.43 -1.11 -9.63
C PRO A 4 28.46 -2.06 -8.42
N GLU A 5 29.51 -1.99 -7.61
CA GLU A 5 29.64 -2.74 -6.36
C GLU A 5 28.52 -2.38 -5.38
N LEU A 6 28.20 -1.09 -5.19
CA LEU A 6 27.14 -0.65 -4.29
C LEU A 6 25.75 -1.15 -4.74
N VAL A 7 25.51 -1.22 -6.05
CA VAL A 7 24.26 -1.78 -6.59
C VAL A 7 24.17 -3.27 -6.28
N SER A 8 25.26 -4.01 -6.51
CA SER A 8 25.36 -5.45 -6.21
C SER A 8 25.19 -5.74 -4.71
N ASP A 9 25.77 -4.91 -3.84
CA ASP A 9 25.62 -5.02 -2.39
C ASP A 9 24.16 -4.81 -1.96
N LEU A 10 23.46 -3.84 -2.55
CA LEU A 10 22.05 -3.60 -2.28
C LEU A 10 21.16 -4.74 -2.79
N GLU A 11 21.43 -5.28 -3.96
CA GLU A 11 20.73 -6.47 -4.47
C GLU A 11 20.92 -7.66 -3.53
N THR A 12 22.13 -7.87 -3.02
CA THR A 12 22.43 -8.90 -2.00
C THR A 12 21.64 -8.65 -0.71
N ASN A 13 21.60 -7.40 -0.23
CA ASN A 13 20.85 -7.02 0.96
C ASN A 13 19.33 -7.22 0.78
N ILE A 14 18.79 -6.91 -0.39
CA ILE A 14 17.38 -7.15 -0.74
C ILE A 14 17.08 -8.65 -0.65
N GLN A 15 17.90 -9.49 -1.29
CA GLN A 15 17.71 -10.95 -1.27
C GLN A 15 17.85 -11.52 0.15
N HIS A 16 18.78 -10.98 0.95
CA HIS A 16 18.89 -11.33 2.36
C HIS A 16 17.63 -10.93 3.17
N GLN A 17 17.09 -9.72 2.97
CA GLN A 17 15.87 -9.30 3.65
C GLN A 17 14.66 -10.16 3.27
N ILE A 18 14.51 -10.54 1.99
CA ILE A 18 13.44 -11.45 1.54
C ILE A 18 13.52 -12.79 2.29
N LYS A 19 14.72 -13.39 2.37
CA LYS A 19 14.95 -14.64 3.12
C LYS A 19 14.65 -14.47 4.62
N LYS A 20 15.10 -13.37 5.22
CA LYS A 20 14.85 -13.03 6.62
C LYS A 20 13.35 -12.91 6.91
N ILE A 21 12.59 -12.22 6.06
CA ILE A 21 11.13 -12.09 6.19
C ILE A 21 10.48 -13.48 6.17
N GLY A 22 10.84 -14.34 5.21
CA GLY A 22 10.33 -15.70 5.13
C GLY A 22 10.60 -16.52 6.39
N TYR A 23 11.83 -16.47 6.90
CA TYR A 23 12.20 -17.12 8.16
C TYR A 23 11.37 -16.59 9.34
N LEU A 24 11.34 -15.26 9.54
CA LEU A 24 10.59 -14.64 10.64
C LEU A 24 9.10 -14.97 10.59
N TYR A 25 8.51 -14.95 9.39
CA TYR A 25 7.11 -15.32 9.21
C TYR A 25 6.86 -16.79 9.56
N SER A 26 7.76 -17.71 9.19
CA SER A 26 7.64 -19.13 9.58
C SER A 26 7.69 -19.32 11.11
N GLN A 27 8.57 -18.59 11.80
CA GLN A 27 8.66 -18.66 13.27
C GLN A 27 7.43 -18.06 13.94
N ARG A 28 6.93 -16.95 13.38
CA ARG A 28 5.64 -16.35 13.78
C ARG A 28 4.52 -17.36 13.63
N GLU A 29 4.42 -18.06 12.50
CA GLU A 29 3.34 -19.03 12.26
C GLU A 29 3.33 -20.17 13.28
N ILE A 30 4.51 -20.72 13.61
CA ILE A 30 4.65 -21.76 14.64
C ILE A 30 4.16 -21.21 16.00
N THR A 31 4.63 -20.03 16.38
CA THR A 31 4.29 -19.38 17.65
C THR A 31 2.79 -19.02 17.71
N ASN A 32 2.23 -18.50 16.62
CA ASN A 32 0.82 -18.10 16.52
C ASN A 32 -0.12 -19.32 16.62
N ARG A 33 0.27 -20.48 16.05
CA ARG A 33 -0.47 -21.74 16.22
C ARG A 33 -0.45 -22.21 17.67
N GLN A 34 0.70 -22.15 18.34
CA GLN A 34 0.80 -22.48 19.77
C GLN A 34 -0.08 -21.55 20.62
N TYR A 35 0.01 -20.26 20.35
CA TYR A 35 -0.79 -19.22 20.98
C TYR A 35 -2.30 -19.44 20.77
N PHE A 36 -2.75 -19.78 19.56
CA PHE A 36 -4.16 -20.10 19.30
C PHE A 36 -4.63 -21.35 20.03
N ASN A 37 -3.79 -22.39 20.11
CA ASN A 37 -4.11 -23.60 20.88
C ASN A 37 -4.26 -23.33 22.37
N GLU A 38 -3.45 -22.41 22.91
CA GLU A 38 -3.55 -21.93 24.29
C GLU A 38 -4.81 -21.11 24.50
N PHE A 39 -5.05 -20.12 23.65
CA PHE A 39 -6.21 -19.25 23.69
C PHE A 39 -7.54 -20.02 23.55
N ALA A 40 -7.55 -21.10 22.77
CA ALA A 40 -8.72 -21.96 22.60
C ALA A 40 -9.01 -22.88 23.81
N ASN A 41 -8.03 -23.13 24.67
CA ASN A 41 -8.13 -24.13 25.73
C ASN A 41 -8.36 -23.48 27.11
N PRO A 42 -9.59 -23.54 27.66
CA PRO A 42 -9.92 -22.90 28.93
C PRO A 42 -9.25 -23.56 30.16
N LYS A 43 -8.59 -24.72 29.99
CA LYS A 43 -7.90 -25.44 31.06
C LYS A 43 -6.39 -25.19 31.10
N LYS A 44 -5.84 -24.51 30.10
CA LYS A 44 -4.41 -24.22 30.01
C LYS A 44 -4.19 -22.78 30.47
N GLU A 45 -3.22 -22.58 31.37
CA GLU A 45 -2.83 -21.23 31.77
C GLU A 45 -2.26 -20.50 30.55
N PHE A 46 -2.69 -19.26 30.34
CA PHE A 46 -2.25 -18.45 29.22
C PHE A 46 -0.79 -18.02 29.44
N ASP A 47 0.11 -18.44 28.54
CA ASP A 47 1.50 -18.03 28.60
C ASP A 47 1.67 -16.63 27.99
N GLU A 48 1.86 -15.64 28.87
CA GLU A 48 2.16 -14.26 28.46
C GLU A 48 3.44 -14.19 27.59
N GLY A 49 4.39 -15.10 27.80
CA GLY A 49 5.59 -15.25 26.99
C GLY A 49 5.29 -15.59 25.54
N SER A 50 4.34 -16.49 25.28
CA SER A 50 3.86 -16.83 23.93
C SER A 50 3.25 -15.61 23.22
N ALA A 51 2.47 -14.80 23.95
CA ALA A 51 1.85 -13.59 23.43
C ALA A 51 2.91 -12.54 23.04
N ILE A 52 3.87 -12.29 23.94
CA ILE A 52 5.00 -11.37 23.72
C ILE A 52 5.84 -11.82 22.53
N LEU A 53 6.13 -13.12 22.43
CA LEU A 53 6.93 -13.67 21.35
C LEU A 53 6.23 -13.55 19.99
N ASN A 54 4.92 -13.80 19.94
CA ASN A 54 4.13 -13.63 18.71
C ASN A 54 4.11 -12.16 18.25
N GLN A 55 4.00 -11.22 19.20
CA GLN A 55 4.14 -9.78 18.94
C GLN A 55 5.54 -9.44 18.42
N ALA A 56 6.59 -9.90 19.10
CA ALA A 56 7.97 -9.64 18.70
C ALA A 56 8.27 -10.14 17.27
N TYR A 57 7.78 -11.32 16.90
CA TYR A 57 7.93 -11.82 15.53
C TYR A 57 7.13 -10.99 14.52
N SER A 58 5.91 -10.57 14.85
CA SER A 58 5.10 -9.74 13.96
C SER A 58 5.74 -8.37 13.73
N ASP A 59 6.27 -7.75 14.78
CA ASP A 59 7.01 -6.50 14.71
C ASP A 59 8.28 -6.69 13.87
N ALA A 60 9.02 -7.78 14.08
CA ALA A 60 10.22 -8.09 13.30
C ALA A 60 9.89 -8.27 11.80
N VAL A 61 8.77 -8.90 11.46
CA VAL A 61 8.31 -9.06 10.07
C VAL A 61 7.99 -7.70 9.44
N LEU A 62 7.19 -6.86 10.09
CA LEU A 62 6.83 -5.52 9.58
C LEU A 62 8.06 -4.60 9.48
N ASN A 63 8.95 -4.65 10.46
CA ASN A 63 10.21 -3.92 10.44
C ASN A 63 11.08 -4.34 9.25
N SER A 64 11.24 -5.64 9.04
CA SER A 64 12.02 -6.16 7.90
C SER A 64 11.37 -5.87 6.55
N MET A 65 10.04 -5.84 6.45
CA MET A 65 9.33 -5.36 5.27
C MET A 65 9.67 -3.89 4.97
N GLY A 66 9.63 -3.02 5.99
CA GLY A 66 10.04 -1.62 5.83
C GLY A 66 11.46 -1.49 5.31
N SER A 67 12.41 -2.21 5.93
CA SER A 67 13.82 -2.20 5.50
C SER A 67 14.02 -2.75 4.08
N LEU A 68 13.26 -3.78 3.67
CA LEU A 68 13.29 -4.32 2.31
C LEU A 68 12.91 -3.25 1.28
N ILE A 69 11.82 -2.51 1.54
CA ILE A 69 11.36 -1.44 0.66
C ILE A 69 12.39 -0.31 0.59
N ASP A 70 12.97 0.06 1.71
CA ASP A 70 14.02 1.07 1.79
C ASP A 70 15.26 0.68 0.95
N TYR A 71 15.77 -0.55 1.09
CA TYR A 71 16.88 -1.05 0.26
C TYR A 71 16.52 -1.09 -1.22
N TYR A 72 15.30 -1.52 -1.55
CA TYR A 72 14.81 -1.53 -2.92
C TYR A 72 14.79 -0.12 -3.52
N CYS A 73 14.26 0.87 -2.80
CA CYS A 73 14.21 2.26 -3.25
C CYS A 73 15.62 2.83 -3.50
N ILE A 74 16.59 2.53 -2.62
CA ILE A 74 17.99 2.94 -2.83
C ILE A 74 18.56 2.29 -4.10
N CYS A 75 18.34 0.97 -4.27
CA CYS A 75 18.83 0.25 -5.44
C CYS A 75 18.26 0.85 -6.74
N CYS A 76 16.94 1.10 -6.78
CA CYS A 76 16.29 1.77 -7.91
C CYS A 76 16.87 3.15 -8.17
N ALA A 77 17.10 3.96 -7.12
CA ALA A 77 17.69 5.28 -7.27
C ALA A 77 19.08 5.24 -7.93
N LEU A 78 19.93 4.30 -7.51
CA LEU A 78 21.25 4.10 -8.12
C LEU A 78 21.13 3.63 -9.58
N LYS A 79 20.22 2.71 -9.89
CA LYS A 79 19.98 2.22 -11.26
C LYS A 79 19.43 3.31 -12.19
N ILE A 80 18.74 4.32 -11.66
CA ILE A 80 18.27 5.50 -12.41
C ILE A 80 19.40 6.52 -12.66
N GLY A 81 20.51 6.43 -11.91
CA GLY A 81 21.63 7.35 -12.04
C GLY A 81 21.66 8.46 -10.97
N ILE A 82 20.90 8.32 -9.88
CA ILE A 82 20.92 9.30 -8.79
C ILE A 82 22.29 9.26 -8.08
N PRO A 83 22.95 10.41 -7.87
CA PRO A 83 24.22 10.44 -7.15
C PRO A 83 24.07 9.98 -5.69
N VAL A 84 24.93 9.09 -5.22
CA VAL A 84 24.93 8.57 -3.82
C VAL A 84 24.76 9.69 -2.78
N LYS A 85 25.50 10.79 -2.91
CA LYS A 85 25.43 11.96 -2.00
C LYS A 85 24.07 12.67 -1.94
N LYS A 86 23.18 12.41 -2.90
CA LYS A 86 21.82 12.95 -2.98
C LYS A 86 20.77 11.99 -2.41
N ILE A 87 21.10 10.72 -2.20
CA ILE A 87 20.23 9.74 -1.54
C ILE A 87 20.28 10.00 -0.02
N LYS A 88 19.57 11.03 0.43
CA LYS A 88 19.54 11.48 1.83
C LYS A 88 18.31 11.02 2.61
N LYS A 89 17.27 10.60 1.90
CA LYS A 89 16.03 10.06 2.47
C LYS A 89 15.85 8.66 1.93
N VAL A 90 15.90 7.69 2.83
CA VAL A 90 15.81 6.27 2.50
C VAL A 90 14.37 5.76 2.66
N GLN A 91 13.49 6.54 3.28
CA GLN A 91 12.09 6.17 3.48
C GLN A 91 11.29 6.30 2.19
N TYR A 92 10.61 5.20 1.85
CA TYR A 92 9.61 5.20 0.80
C TYR A 92 8.57 6.32 1.00
N ARG A 93 8.29 7.06 -0.08
CA ARG A 93 7.18 8.02 -0.16
C ARG A 93 6.30 7.60 -1.31
N SER A 94 5.05 7.25 -1.01
CA SER A 94 4.10 6.95 -2.06
C SER A 94 3.73 8.18 -2.86
N LEU A 95 3.57 7.97 -4.18
CA LEU A 95 2.89 8.94 -5.05
C LEU A 95 1.40 8.89 -4.72
N THR A 96 1.01 9.55 -3.62
CA THR A 96 -0.38 9.67 -3.19
C THR A 96 -1.11 10.71 -4.01
N ASN A 97 -2.44 10.73 -3.95
CA ASN A 97 -3.24 11.75 -4.61
C ASN A 97 -2.84 13.17 -4.24
N LYS A 98 -2.63 13.39 -2.93
CA LYS A 98 -2.16 14.67 -2.40
C LYS A 98 -0.83 15.05 -3.04
N PHE A 99 0.11 14.10 -3.13
CA PHE A 99 1.39 14.35 -3.80
C PHE A 99 1.22 14.70 -5.28
N LEU A 100 0.32 14.02 -6.01
CA LEU A 100 0.03 14.34 -7.41
C LEU A 100 -0.55 15.75 -7.56
N ILE A 101 -1.50 16.13 -6.71
CA ILE A 101 -2.13 17.46 -6.72
C ILE A 101 -1.09 18.54 -6.37
N ASP A 102 -0.34 18.36 -5.29
CA ASP A 102 0.65 19.32 -4.80
C ASP A 102 1.75 19.60 -5.84
N ASN A 103 2.13 18.58 -6.61
CA ASN A 103 3.20 18.67 -7.62
C ASN A 103 2.69 18.85 -9.05
N SER A 104 1.38 19.01 -9.26
CA SER A 104 0.81 19.31 -10.57
C SER A 104 1.12 20.73 -11.03
N SER A 105 0.95 20.98 -12.34
CA SER A 105 1.04 22.30 -12.97
C SER A 105 -0.14 23.25 -12.65
N LEU A 106 -1.13 22.82 -11.85
CA LEU A 106 -2.26 23.66 -11.43
C LEU A 106 -1.83 24.90 -10.63
N SER A 107 -2.66 25.94 -10.69
CA SER A 107 -2.48 27.12 -9.83
C SER A 107 -2.75 26.78 -8.36
N LYS A 108 -2.22 27.59 -7.42
CA LYS A 108 -2.40 27.36 -5.98
C LYS A 108 -3.87 27.35 -5.56
N SER A 109 -4.71 28.20 -6.17
CA SER A 109 -6.15 28.23 -5.90
C SER A 109 -6.83 26.96 -6.42
N ASP A 110 -6.46 26.47 -7.60
CA ASP A 110 -7.09 25.29 -8.19
C ASP A 110 -6.72 24.02 -7.42
N LYS A 111 -5.49 23.94 -6.90
CA LYS A 111 -5.03 22.82 -6.06
C LYS A 111 -5.87 22.62 -4.80
N ALA A 112 -6.42 23.70 -4.23
CA ALA A 112 -7.20 23.62 -2.99
C ALA A 112 -8.49 22.81 -3.13
N THR A 113 -9.05 22.73 -4.33
CA THR A 113 -10.28 21.98 -4.64
C THR A 113 -10.06 20.87 -5.66
N ALA A 114 -8.82 20.64 -6.09
CA ALA A 114 -8.50 19.64 -7.11
C ALA A 114 -8.71 18.23 -6.55
N THR A 115 -9.20 17.35 -7.41
CA THR A 115 -9.26 15.91 -7.18
C THR A 115 -8.36 15.22 -8.20
N ILE A 116 -8.13 13.91 -8.03
CA ILE A 116 -7.49 13.12 -9.09
C ILE A 116 -8.30 13.13 -10.38
N GLY A 117 -9.63 13.11 -10.29
CA GLY A 117 -10.50 13.27 -11.46
C GLY A 117 -10.25 14.59 -12.18
N THR A 118 -9.98 15.68 -11.44
CA THR A 118 -9.59 16.98 -12.01
C THR A 118 -8.30 16.86 -12.84
N LEU A 119 -7.24 16.28 -12.27
CA LEU A 119 -5.97 16.08 -12.96
C LEU A 119 -6.12 15.18 -14.19
N GLN A 120 -6.88 14.08 -14.04
CA GLN A 120 -7.11 13.11 -15.10
C GLN A 120 -7.85 13.75 -16.28
N ASN A 121 -8.87 14.57 -16.00
CA ASN A 121 -9.61 15.29 -17.04
C ASN A 121 -8.74 16.29 -17.80
N ILE A 122 -7.82 16.97 -17.11
CA ILE A 122 -6.86 17.89 -17.75
C ILE A 122 -5.90 17.10 -18.65
N PHE A 123 -5.35 16.00 -18.15
CA PHE A 123 -4.45 15.15 -18.92
C PHE A 123 -5.13 14.56 -20.16
N ASN A 124 -6.35 14.04 -20.01
CA ASN A 124 -7.15 13.47 -21.09
C ASN A 124 -7.51 14.51 -22.17
N LYS A 125 -7.76 15.76 -21.77
CA LYS A 125 -7.99 16.85 -22.74
C LYS A 125 -6.74 17.20 -23.53
N LYS A 126 -5.56 17.09 -22.91
CA LYS A 126 -4.28 17.37 -23.55
C LYS A 126 -3.82 16.24 -24.48
N TYR A 127 -4.13 14.99 -24.13
CA TYR A 127 -3.73 13.78 -24.86
C TYR A 127 -4.91 12.80 -25.02
N PRO A 128 -5.94 13.16 -25.82
CA PRO A 128 -7.16 12.36 -25.93
C PRO A 128 -6.93 10.94 -26.49
N GLU A 129 -5.96 10.78 -27.41
CA GLU A 129 -5.64 9.49 -28.03
C GLU A 129 -5.09 8.49 -26.99
N LEU A 130 -4.29 8.97 -26.03
CA LEU A 130 -3.77 8.13 -24.95
C LEU A 130 -4.88 7.72 -23.98
N ALA A 131 -5.86 8.60 -23.73
CA ALA A 131 -6.97 8.31 -22.83
C ALA A 131 -7.83 7.15 -23.34
N VAL A 132 -7.93 6.98 -24.66
CA VAL A 132 -8.67 5.87 -25.29
C VAL A 132 -7.90 4.55 -25.17
N LEU A 133 -6.59 4.57 -25.38
CA LEU A 133 -5.74 3.36 -25.34
C LEU A 133 -5.53 2.85 -23.90
N GLY A 134 -5.38 3.77 -22.95
CA GLY A 134 -4.97 3.43 -21.58
C GLY A 134 -3.58 2.82 -21.52
N GLY A 135 -3.32 2.05 -20.45
CA GLY A 135 -2.08 1.29 -20.29
C GLY A 135 -0.85 2.09 -19.83
N HIS A 136 0.34 1.50 -19.94
CA HIS A 136 1.56 2.06 -19.33
C HIS A 136 1.94 3.43 -19.89
N GLY A 137 1.85 3.65 -21.20
CA GLY A 137 2.17 4.96 -21.80
C GLY A 137 1.31 6.10 -21.25
N TYR A 138 0.01 5.85 -21.13
CA TYR A 138 -0.92 6.78 -20.48
C TYR A 138 -0.51 7.09 -19.03
N TRP A 139 -0.26 6.06 -18.22
CA TRP A 139 0.05 6.24 -16.80
C TRP A 139 1.43 6.85 -16.55
N MET A 140 2.42 6.55 -17.40
CA MET A 140 3.72 7.21 -17.38
C MET A 140 3.58 8.70 -17.66
N GLY A 141 2.77 9.07 -18.66
CA GLY A 141 2.46 10.47 -18.96
C GLY A 141 1.73 11.15 -17.81
N PHE A 142 0.68 10.53 -17.29
CA PHE A 142 -0.14 11.08 -16.21
C PHE A 142 0.67 11.35 -14.93
N LEU A 143 1.58 10.43 -14.57
CA LEU A 143 2.44 10.56 -13.38
C LEU A 143 3.71 11.38 -13.64
N GLY A 144 3.98 11.76 -14.89
CA GLY A 144 5.26 12.31 -15.32
C GLY A 144 5.67 13.61 -14.62
N GLU A 145 4.73 14.49 -14.30
CA GLU A 145 5.00 15.72 -13.52
C GLU A 145 5.51 15.38 -12.10
N ALA A 146 4.81 14.48 -11.40
CA ALA A 146 5.15 14.06 -10.05
C ALA A 146 6.48 13.28 -9.99
N ILE A 147 6.73 12.42 -10.99
CA ILE A 147 8.00 11.70 -11.13
C ILE A 147 9.14 12.69 -11.44
N SER A 148 8.93 13.63 -12.35
CA SER A 148 9.92 14.68 -12.68
C SER A 148 10.32 15.50 -11.46
N HIS A 149 9.32 15.88 -10.63
CA HIS A 149 9.59 16.60 -9.39
C HIS A 149 10.46 15.77 -8.43
N THR A 150 10.11 14.50 -8.23
CA THR A 150 10.88 13.58 -7.37
C THR A 150 12.31 13.38 -7.87
N LEU A 151 12.49 13.15 -9.18
CA LEU A 151 13.81 12.96 -9.76
C LEU A 151 14.66 14.24 -9.71
N LYS A 152 14.06 15.43 -9.82
CA LYS A 152 14.77 16.70 -9.60
C LYS A 152 15.22 16.85 -8.15
N GLU A 153 14.35 16.56 -7.16
CA GLU A 153 14.73 16.60 -5.75
C GLU A 153 15.92 15.68 -5.45
N TYR A 154 15.94 14.51 -6.08
CA TYR A 154 17.03 13.55 -5.98
C TYR A 154 18.25 13.91 -6.84
N GLY A 155 18.17 14.96 -7.65
CA GLY A 155 19.26 15.42 -8.51
C GLY A 155 19.54 14.48 -9.70
N ALA A 156 18.56 13.68 -10.12
CA ALA A 156 18.59 12.94 -11.37
C ALA A 156 18.18 13.77 -12.58
N LEU A 157 17.32 14.79 -12.40
CA LEU A 157 16.92 15.74 -13.44
C LEU A 157 17.31 17.17 -13.04
N ASP A 158 17.61 18.00 -14.04
CA ASP A 158 17.97 19.41 -13.83
C ASP A 158 16.71 20.30 -13.65
N ARG A 159 15.58 19.88 -14.21
CA ARG A 159 14.31 20.62 -14.19
C ARG A 159 13.18 19.70 -13.74
N SER A 160 12.16 20.30 -13.13
CA SER A 160 10.92 19.60 -12.70
C SER A 160 9.86 19.60 -13.79
N GLN A 161 10.05 20.40 -14.84
CA GLN A 161 9.12 20.56 -15.93
C GLN A 161 9.07 19.26 -16.74
N PHE A 162 7.87 18.70 -16.84
CA PHE A 162 7.60 17.48 -17.61
C PHE A 162 7.02 17.86 -18.97
N GLU A 163 7.81 17.67 -20.01
CA GLU A 163 7.44 18.01 -21.40
C GLU A 163 7.66 16.80 -22.31
N PRO A 164 6.75 15.81 -22.30
CA PRO A 164 6.86 14.68 -23.20
C PRO A 164 6.55 15.10 -24.64
N ILE A 165 7.24 14.48 -25.60
CA ILE A 165 6.96 14.67 -27.03
C ILE A 165 5.85 13.69 -27.43
N PHE A 166 4.75 14.20 -27.98
CA PHE A 166 3.63 13.37 -28.41
C PHE A 166 3.76 12.99 -29.89
N HIS A 167 3.81 11.68 -30.15
CA HIS A 167 3.87 11.10 -31.49
C HIS A 167 2.47 10.64 -31.91
N ALA A 168 1.73 11.53 -32.58
CA ALA A 168 0.31 11.31 -32.91
C ALA A 168 0.06 10.04 -33.76
N SER A 169 0.96 9.71 -34.70
CA SER A 169 0.84 8.52 -35.56
C SER A 169 0.91 7.20 -34.81
N GLU A 170 1.58 7.19 -33.67
CA GLU A 170 1.80 6.01 -32.82
C GLU A 170 0.99 6.08 -31.52
N ALA A 171 0.27 7.19 -31.30
CA ALA A 171 -0.40 7.52 -30.05
C ALA A 171 0.47 7.22 -28.83
N ARG A 172 1.72 7.72 -28.83
CA ARG A 172 2.68 7.53 -27.74
C ARG A 172 3.31 8.83 -27.26
N LEU A 173 3.74 8.82 -26.00
CA LEU A 173 4.61 9.85 -25.44
C LEU A 173 6.05 9.35 -25.44
N GLU A 174 6.94 10.13 -26.03
CA GLU A 174 8.37 10.03 -25.78
C GLU A 174 8.68 10.80 -24.49
N ILE A 175 9.25 10.07 -23.52
CA ILE A 175 9.46 10.50 -22.14
C ILE A 175 10.95 10.37 -21.82
N ASP A 176 11.47 11.21 -20.93
CA ASP A 176 12.84 11.11 -20.44
C ASP A 176 13.13 9.68 -19.91
N PRO A 177 14.20 9.00 -20.35
CA PRO A 177 14.49 7.62 -19.93
C PRO A 177 14.60 7.42 -18.42
N LYS A 178 14.95 8.44 -17.64
CA LYS A 178 14.99 8.37 -16.17
C LYS A 178 13.59 8.34 -15.57
N ILE A 179 12.63 9.05 -16.17
CA ILE A 179 11.23 9.02 -15.77
C ILE A 179 10.64 7.64 -16.08
N GLU A 180 10.93 7.09 -17.26
CA GLU A 180 10.51 5.74 -17.63
C GLU A 180 11.09 4.69 -16.67
N LYS A 181 12.41 4.76 -16.39
CA LYS A 181 13.08 3.92 -15.38
C LYS A 181 12.44 4.01 -14.01
N TYR A 182 12.18 5.23 -13.54
CA TYR A 182 11.54 5.45 -12.26
C TYR A 182 10.13 4.84 -12.23
N TYR A 183 9.32 5.05 -13.27
CA TYR A 183 7.99 4.48 -13.36
C TYR A 183 8.02 2.97 -13.22
N HIS A 184 8.78 2.24 -14.04
CA HIS A 184 8.77 0.78 -13.99
C HIS A 184 9.34 0.20 -12.70
N TYR A 185 10.41 0.78 -12.16
CA TYR A 185 11.00 0.32 -10.91
C TYR A 185 10.08 0.61 -9.72
N MET A 186 9.50 1.81 -9.63
CA MET A 186 8.71 2.20 -8.46
C MET A 186 7.24 1.82 -8.58
N ARG A 187 6.79 1.37 -9.76
CA ARG A 187 5.39 1.00 -10.06
C ARG A 187 4.74 0.16 -8.97
N PRO A 188 5.34 -0.93 -8.45
CA PRO A 188 4.68 -1.79 -7.47
C PRO A 188 4.30 -1.09 -6.17
N LEU A 189 4.93 0.05 -5.89
CA LEU A 189 4.71 0.78 -4.65
C LEU A 189 3.69 1.91 -4.82
N PHE A 190 3.43 2.39 -6.04
CA PHE A 190 2.51 3.51 -6.29
C PHE A 190 1.07 3.16 -5.93
N CYS A 191 0.46 3.93 -5.04
CA CYS A 191 -1.00 3.91 -4.83
C CYS A 191 -1.69 4.71 -5.93
N ASN A 192 -2.00 4.08 -7.07
CA ASN A 192 -2.80 4.72 -8.11
C ASN A 192 -3.75 3.72 -8.81
N ILE A 193 -4.72 4.28 -9.55
CA ILE A 193 -5.78 3.50 -10.23
C ILE A 193 -5.27 2.67 -11.42
N ALA A 194 -4.05 2.90 -11.93
CA ALA A 194 -3.53 2.23 -13.13
C ALA A 194 -3.54 0.71 -13.02
N ASN A 195 -3.17 0.24 -11.84
CA ASN A 195 -2.94 -1.17 -11.56
C ASN A 195 -3.37 -1.54 -10.14
N ARG A 196 -3.85 -0.58 -9.34
CA ARG A 196 -4.18 -0.73 -7.91
C ARG A 196 -3.04 -1.36 -7.10
N SER A 197 -1.81 -1.30 -7.63
CA SER A 197 -0.65 -1.85 -6.94
C SER A 197 -0.31 -1.00 -5.73
N GLY A 198 0.55 -1.50 -4.84
CA GLY A 198 1.06 -0.70 -3.74
C GLY A 198 0.09 -0.46 -2.59
N ILE A 199 -1.23 -0.52 -2.77
CA ILE A 199 -2.22 -0.28 -1.70
C ILE A 199 -1.96 -1.19 -0.52
N ARG A 200 -1.91 -2.51 -0.75
CA ARG A 200 -1.62 -3.50 0.29
C ARG A 200 -0.29 -3.26 1.00
N HIS A 201 0.75 -2.86 0.26
CA HIS A 201 2.07 -2.59 0.83
C HIS A 201 2.06 -1.34 1.70
N ASN A 202 1.37 -0.28 1.25
CA ASN A 202 1.25 0.97 1.99
C ASN A 202 0.48 0.76 3.31
N ILE A 203 -0.58 -0.06 3.32
CA ILE A 203 -1.30 -0.40 4.55
C ILE A 203 -0.33 -0.97 5.60
N TYR A 204 0.47 -1.98 5.26
CA TYR A 204 1.41 -2.58 6.22
C TYR A 204 2.61 -1.68 6.55
N ILE A 205 3.06 -0.82 5.63
CA ILE A 205 4.07 0.21 5.94
C ILE A 205 3.51 1.22 6.95
N ASP A 206 2.27 1.65 6.81
CA ASP A 206 1.63 2.58 7.73
C ASP A 206 1.42 1.95 9.10
N ILE A 207 1.05 0.66 9.17
CA ILE A 207 1.04 -0.11 10.42
C ILE A 207 2.44 -0.14 11.05
N ASN A 208 3.48 -0.46 10.28
CA ASN A 208 4.86 -0.46 10.77
C ASN A 208 5.27 0.91 11.34
N ASN A 209 4.94 1.99 10.64
CA ASN A 209 5.22 3.35 11.10
C ASN A 209 4.44 3.72 12.36
N PHE A 210 3.17 3.29 12.46
CA PHE A 210 2.32 3.50 13.63
C PHE A 210 2.89 2.80 14.86
N LEU A 211 3.21 1.50 14.74
CA LEU A 211 3.72 0.67 15.83
C LEU A 211 5.08 1.16 16.35
N LYS A 212 6.01 1.51 15.45
CA LYS A 212 7.37 1.98 15.81
C LYS A 212 7.41 3.17 16.78
N HIS A 213 6.40 4.04 16.73
CA HIS A 213 6.50 5.37 17.33
C HIS A 213 5.43 5.67 18.37
N ASN A 214 4.34 4.90 18.43
CA ASN A 214 3.15 5.36 19.16
C ASN A 214 2.48 4.27 20.01
N ALA A 215 2.92 3.00 19.92
CA ALA A 215 2.00 1.91 20.22
C ALA A 215 2.69 0.54 20.49
N VAL A 216 2.52 -0.01 21.72
CA VAL A 216 2.71 -1.44 22.07
C VAL A 216 1.59 -1.84 23.06
N PRO A 217 0.94 -3.03 23.02
CA PRO A 217 0.77 -4.04 21.95
C PRO A 217 -0.61 -3.95 21.26
N TYR A 218 -0.74 -4.48 20.04
CA TYR A 218 -2.01 -4.42 19.28
C TYR A 218 -2.36 -5.67 18.46
N LEU A 219 -1.61 -6.77 18.56
CA LEU A 219 -2.13 -8.03 18.04
C LEU A 219 -3.33 -8.47 18.87
N SER A 220 -4.51 -8.33 18.27
CA SER A 220 -5.75 -8.82 18.84
C SER A 220 -6.08 -10.15 18.17
N THR A 221 -6.39 -11.15 18.99
CA THR A 221 -6.92 -12.41 18.49
C THR A 221 -8.42 -12.39 18.61
N LYS A 222 -9.08 -12.65 17.49
CA LYS A 222 -10.54 -12.74 17.42
C LYS A 222 -10.93 -14.16 17.04
N ILE A 223 -12.04 -14.59 17.63
CA ILE A 223 -12.69 -15.84 17.30
C ILE A 223 -13.92 -15.46 16.49
N GLU A 224 -13.96 -15.93 15.26
CA GLU A 224 -15.12 -15.77 14.39
C GLU A 224 -15.85 -17.10 14.29
N ILE A 225 -17.16 -17.06 14.50
CA ILE A 225 -18.05 -18.22 14.45
C ILE A 225 -18.85 -18.12 13.17
N PHE A 226 -18.57 -19.02 12.25
CA PHE A 226 -19.36 -19.32 11.07
C PHE A 226 -20.25 -20.54 11.39
N GLU A 227 -21.35 -20.72 10.64
CA GLU A 227 -22.43 -21.66 10.98
C GLU A 227 -21.95 -23.05 11.46
N GLU A 228 -20.93 -23.63 10.81
CA GLU A 228 -20.33 -24.92 11.17
C GLU A 228 -18.85 -24.85 11.54
N GLU A 229 -18.24 -23.65 11.57
CA GLU A 229 -16.79 -23.50 11.72
C GLU A 229 -16.42 -22.36 12.67
N ARG A 230 -15.47 -22.62 13.57
CA ARG A 230 -14.82 -21.60 14.38
C ARG A 230 -13.44 -21.31 13.82
N ARG A 231 -13.18 -20.07 13.43
CA ARG A 231 -11.87 -19.61 12.96
C ARG A 231 -11.24 -18.64 13.94
N PHE A 232 -9.92 -18.72 14.06
CA PHE A 232 -9.10 -17.81 14.84
C PHE A 232 -8.36 -16.90 13.87
N PHE A 233 -8.42 -15.60 14.13
CA PHE A 233 -7.72 -14.59 13.34
C PHE A 233 -6.85 -13.74 14.26
N SER A 234 -5.64 -13.42 13.83
CA SER A 234 -4.82 -12.38 14.44
C SER A 234 -4.92 -11.10 13.61
N TYR A 235 -5.20 -9.98 14.28
CA TYR A 235 -5.32 -8.67 13.66
C TYR A 235 -4.37 -7.67 14.31
N PHE A 236 -3.76 -6.80 13.50
CA PHE A 236 -3.25 -5.53 14.00
C PHE A 236 -4.44 -4.62 14.30
N GLU A 237 -4.63 -4.29 15.58
CA GLU A 237 -5.72 -3.43 16.05
C GLU A 237 -5.27 -1.96 16.11
N ILE A 238 -6.07 -1.05 15.54
CA ILE A 238 -5.89 0.38 15.69
C ILE A 238 -7.16 0.95 16.32
N LYS A 239 -7.05 1.35 17.58
CA LYS A 239 -8.13 2.08 18.28
C LYS A 239 -8.35 3.43 17.63
N HIS A 240 -9.60 3.84 17.43
CA HIS A 240 -9.92 5.11 16.77
C HIS A 240 -9.44 6.32 17.56
N THR A 241 -9.24 6.18 18.86
CA THR A 241 -8.61 7.19 19.73
C THR A 241 -7.15 7.46 19.36
N HIS A 242 -6.50 6.58 18.60
CA HIS A 242 -5.11 6.70 18.18
C HIS A 242 -4.98 7.20 16.72
N ARG A 243 -6.08 7.63 16.10
CA ARG A 243 -6.09 8.09 14.69
C ARG A 243 -5.08 9.20 14.40
N ASP A 244 -4.82 10.08 15.36
CA ASP A 244 -3.94 11.25 15.19
C ASP A 244 -2.46 10.84 15.04
N PHE A 245 -2.11 9.60 15.44
CA PHE A 245 -0.78 9.04 15.26
C PHE A 245 -0.56 8.42 13.88
N LEU A 246 -1.60 8.30 13.07
CA LEU A 246 -1.49 7.84 11.68
C LEU A 246 -1.13 9.01 10.76
N LYS A 247 -0.30 8.71 9.76
CA LYS A 247 -0.05 9.64 8.65
C LYS A 247 -1.28 9.70 7.75
N ASP A 248 -1.46 10.85 7.10
CA ASP A 248 -2.51 11.01 6.08
C ASP A 248 -2.36 9.94 4.98
N GLY A 249 -3.43 9.22 4.70
CA GLY A 249 -3.44 8.10 3.76
C GLY A 249 -4.61 7.14 3.99
N ILE A 250 -4.63 6.07 3.20
CA ILE A 250 -5.73 5.08 3.15
C ILE A 250 -6.09 4.56 4.56
N LEU A 251 -5.08 4.20 5.36
CA LEU A 251 -5.32 3.63 6.68
C LEU A 251 -5.93 4.64 7.67
N LYS A 252 -5.48 5.89 7.63
CA LYS A 252 -6.05 6.95 8.47
C LYS A 252 -7.49 7.26 8.07
N ASP A 253 -7.76 7.40 6.78
CA ASP A 253 -9.11 7.68 6.27
C ASP A 253 -10.10 6.57 6.66
N LEU A 254 -9.66 5.31 6.66
CA LEU A 254 -10.44 4.16 7.13
C LEU A 254 -10.71 4.20 8.65
N VAL A 255 -9.71 4.58 9.44
CA VAL A 255 -9.86 4.73 10.90
C VAL A 255 -10.81 5.89 11.23
N GLU A 256 -10.69 7.01 10.53
CA GLU A 256 -11.50 8.23 10.73
C GLU A 256 -12.95 8.08 10.27
N THR A 257 -13.20 7.28 9.22
CA THR A 257 -14.56 7.00 8.76
C THR A 257 -15.36 6.34 9.87
N SER A 258 -16.55 6.88 10.21
CA SER A 258 -17.40 6.29 11.25
C SER A 258 -17.93 4.90 10.84
N PHE A 259 -18.22 4.05 11.82
CA PHE A 259 -18.81 2.73 11.61
C PHE A 259 -20.08 2.79 10.75
N GLU A 260 -21.06 3.63 11.10
CA GLU A 260 -22.34 3.72 10.36
C GLU A 260 -22.15 4.18 8.91
N LYS A 261 -21.30 5.17 8.66
CA LYS A 261 -20.98 5.61 7.29
C LYS A 261 -20.40 4.47 6.46
N LEU A 262 -19.42 3.74 7.00
CA LEU A 262 -18.81 2.61 6.29
C LEU A 262 -19.85 1.51 6.05
N LYS A 263 -20.68 1.19 7.04
CA LYS A 263 -21.75 0.21 6.91
C LYS A 263 -22.70 0.54 5.76
N THR A 264 -23.20 1.77 5.68
CA THR A 264 -24.05 2.22 4.57
C THR A 264 -23.34 2.09 3.21
N ASP A 265 -22.05 2.42 3.15
CA ASP A 265 -21.24 2.24 1.95
C ASP A 265 -21.11 0.76 1.54
N LEU A 266 -20.90 -0.15 2.50
CA LEU A 266 -20.83 -1.59 2.25
C LEU A 266 -22.18 -2.18 1.81
N GLU A 267 -23.27 -1.79 2.47
CA GLU A 267 -24.63 -2.19 2.11
C GLU A 267 -24.97 -1.75 0.67
N THR A 268 -24.62 -0.52 0.31
CA THR A 268 -24.80 0.00 -1.05
C THR A 268 -23.97 -0.77 -2.06
N LYS A 269 -22.70 -1.07 -1.73
CA LYS A 269 -21.83 -1.88 -2.59
C LYS A 269 -22.39 -3.29 -2.79
N HIS A 270 -22.93 -3.91 -1.73
CA HIS A 270 -23.60 -5.20 -1.83
C HIS A 270 -24.80 -5.17 -2.78
N VAL A 271 -25.68 -4.17 -2.64
CA VAL A 271 -26.85 -3.97 -3.52
C VAL A 271 -26.44 -3.73 -4.97
N SER A 272 -25.32 -3.02 -5.20
CA SER A 272 -24.80 -2.76 -6.54
C SER A 272 -24.23 -4.01 -7.23
N GLY A 273 -24.02 -5.09 -6.47
CA GLY A 273 -23.48 -6.35 -6.93
C GLY A 273 -21.96 -6.32 -7.17
N LYS A 274 -21.38 -7.51 -7.34
CA LYS A 274 -19.92 -7.72 -7.52
C LYS A 274 -19.31 -6.95 -8.71
N TYR A 275 -20.11 -6.69 -9.74
CA TYR A 275 -19.70 -5.95 -10.94
C TYR A 275 -20.27 -4.53 -10.98
N GLY A 276 -20.86 -4.06 -9.88
CA GLY A 276 -21.39 -2.72 -9.77
C GLY A 276 -20.31 -1.66 -9.96
N ALA A 277 -20.64 -0.60 -10.69
CA ALA A 277 -19.76 0.56 -10.86
C ALA A 277 -19.75 1.50 -9.63
N TYR A 278 -20.41 1.11 -8.54
CA TYR A 278 -20.49 1.94 -7.34
C TYR A 278 -19.11 2.09 -6.69
N LEU A 279 -18.70 3.35 -6.54
CA LEU A 279 -17.54 3.74 -5.76
C LEU A 279 -18.04 4.40 -4.48
N CYS A 280 -17.68 3.86 -3.32
CA CYS A 280 -18.04 4.46 -2.05
C CYS A 280 -17.32 5.80 -1.83
N GLY A 281 -17.73 6.56 -0.81
CA GLY A 281 -17.16 7.89 -0.55
C GLY A 281 -15.63 7.87 -0.36
N LEU A 282 -15.10 6.82 0.26
CA LEU A 282 -13.64 6.62 0.40
C LEU A 282 -12.96 6.35 -0.95
N GLU A 283 -13.50 5.43 -1.75
CA GLU A 283 -12.94 5.11 -3.08
C GLU A 283 -12.94 6.33 -4.02
N GLN A 284 -13.98 7.16 -3.93
CA GLN A 284 -14.07 8.43 -4.66
C GLN A 284 -13.00 9.43 -4.19
N ALA A 285 -12.83 9.60 -2.87
CA ALA A 285 -11.81 10.48 -2.30
C ALA A 285 -10.39 10.02 -2.65
N TRP A 286 -10.16 8.71 -2.60
CA TRP A 286 -8.89 8.10 -2.99
C TRP A 286 -8.67 8.06 -4.49
N GLY A 287 -9.69 8.19 -5.34
CA GLY A 287 -9.50 8.14 -6.79
C GLY A 287 -8.75 6.89 -7.29
N LEU A 288 -8.79 5.78 -6.54
CA LEU A 288 -8.08 4.52 -6.84
C LEU A 288 -8.98 3.51 -7.57
N GLY A 289 -10.22 3.90 -7.89
CA GLY A 289 -11.23 3.00 -8.42
C GLY A 289 -11.81 2.08 -7.34
N PRO A 290 -12.44 0.95 -7.73
CA PRO A 290 -13.11 0.06 -6.79
C PRO A 290 -12.08 -0.82 -6.07
N VAL A 291 -11.46 -0.28 -5.02
CA VAL A 291 -10.45 -0.94 -4.19
C VAL A 291 -11.00 -1.49 -2.89
N LEU A 292 -12.18 -1.06 -2.48
CA LEU A 292 -12.89 -1.62 -1.34
C LEU A 292 -13.82 -2.72 -1.85
N ASP A 293 -13.73 -3.92 -1.30
CA ASP A 293 -14.58 -5.04 -1.69
C ASP A 293 -15.21 -5.73 -0.46
N ILE A 294 -16.22 -6.55 -0.69
CA ILE A 294 -16.91 -7.33 0.34
C ILE A 294 -16.89 -8.81 0.00
N ASP A 295 -16.96 -9.66 1.02
CA ASP A 295 -17.20 -11.08 0.81
C ASP A 295 -18.70 -11.32 0.57
N PHE A 296 -19.07 -11.49 -0.70
CA PHE A 296 -20.44 -11.80 -1.09
C PHE A 296 -20.92 -13.19 -0.66
N VAL A 297 -19.99 -14.09 -0.28
CA VAL A 297 -20.30 -15.47 0.11
C VAL A 297 -20.41 -15.58 1.63
N ASN A 298 -19.42 -15.09 2.36
CA ASN A 298 -19.35 -15.24 3.82
C ASN A 298 -20.01 -14.08 4.58
N GLY A 299 -20.41 -13.02 3.87
CA GLY A 299 -21.02 -11.83 4.47
C GLY A 299 -20.00 -10.76 4.86
N TYR A 300 -20.51 -9.57 5.14
CA TYR A 300 -19.72 -8.35 5.39
C TYR A 300 -20.16 -7.59 6.64
N ILE A 301 -21.18 -8.07 7.34
CA ILE A 301 -21.66 -7.57 8.64
C ILE A 301 -21.83 -8.77 9.55
N SER A 302 -21.27 -8.71 10.76
CA SER A 302 -21.44 -9.76 11.76
C SER A 302 -22.91 -9.95 12.15
N PRO A 303 -23.33 -11.14 12.62
CA PRO A 303 -24.71 -11.38 13.04
C PRO A 303 -25.21 -10.42 14.13
N ASP A 304 -24.33 -10.00 15.05
CA ASP A 304 -24.62 -9.03 16.11
C ASP A 304 -24.59 -7.57 15.64
N LYS A 305 -24.26 -7.34 14.35
CA LYS A 305 -24.13 -6.04 13.69
C LYS A 305 -23.09 -5.10 14.30
N LYS A 306 -22.11 -5.62 15.06
CA LYS A 306 -21.06 -4.83 15.71
C LYS A 306 -19.74 -4.78 14.96
N THR A 307 -19.57 -5.65 13.96
CA THR A 307 -18.35 -5.76 13.16
C THR A 307 -18.70 -5.72 11.68
N LEU A 308 -17.98 -4.90 10.93
CA LEU A 308 -17.99 -4.88 9.47
C LEU A 308 -16.75 -5.62 8.98
N TYR A 309 -16.88 -6.48 7.98
CA TYR A 309 -15.78 -7.16 7.31
C TYR A 309 -15.71 -6.71 5.85
N PHE A 310 -14.53 -6.37 5.38
CA PHE A 310 -14.31 -5.89 4.03
C PHE A 310 -12.85 -6.09 3.62
N PHE A 311 -12.58 -5.94 2.34
CA PHE A 311 -11.24 -5.96 1.78
C PHE A 311 -10.87 -4.57 1.28
N VAL A 312 -9.60 -4.20 1.45
CA VAL A 312 -8.99 -3.08 0.72
C VAL A 312 -7.87 -3.65 -0.14
N ASP A 313 -8.04 -3.58 -1.46
CA ASP A 313 -7.33 -4.38 -2.45
C ASP A 313 -7.50 -5.89 -2.14
N THR A 314 -6.52 -6.53 -1.51
CA THR A 314 -6.62 -7.92 -1.05
C THR A 314 -6.40 -8.07 0.44
N VAL A 315 -6.38 -6.96 1.19
CA VAL A 315 -6.14 -6.97 2.63
C VAL A 315 -7.47 -7.10 3.35
N LEU A 316 -7.66 -8.20 4.09
CA LEU A 316 -8.81 -8.37 4.95
C LEU A 316 -8.76 -7.36 6.09
N MET A 317 -9.87 -6.66 6.28
CA MET A 317 -10.07 -5.70 7.35
C MET A 317 -11.38 -5.99 8.06
N ALA A 318 -11.41 -5.61 9.34
CA ALA A 318 -12.64 -5.50 10.09
C ALA A 318 -12.73 -4.14 10.79
N LYS A 319 -13.94 -3.64 11.00
CA LYS A 319 -14.17 -2.39 11.72
C LYS A 319 -15.28 -2.56 12.75
N THR A 320 -15.03 -2.05 13.95
CA THR A 320 -16.01 -1.91 15.04
C THR A 320 -16.26 -0.42 15.31
N GLU A 321 -17.13 -0.11 16.26
CA GLU A 321 -17.34 1.28 16.71
C GLU A 321 -16.09 1.93 17.31
N SER A 322 -15.13 1.14 17.82
CA SER A 322 -13.98 1.65 18.56
C SER A 322 -12.62 1.38 17.91
N ALA A 323 -12.56 0.46 16.95
CA ALA A 323 -11.29 0.02 16.37
C ALA A 323 -11.41 -0.38 14.89
N THR A 324 -10.27 -0.34 14.21
CA THR A 324 -10.06 -0.93 12.89
C THR A 324 -9.05 -2.06 13.05
N LEU A 325 -9.36 -3.23 12.51
CA LEU A 325 -8.60 -4.46 12.61
C LEU A 325 -8.07 -4.80 11.21
N ILE A 326 -6.76 -5.05 11.09
CA ILE A 326 -6.11 -5.38 9.82
C ILE A 326 -5.48 -6.76 9.95
N ASP A 327 -5.81 -7.67 9.04
CA ASP A 327 -5.37 -9.06 9.12
C ASP A 327 -3.85 -9.18 9.19
N ALA A 328 -3.36 -9.85 10.23
CA ALA A 328 -1.94 -10.06 10.50
C ALA A 328 -1.44 -11.41 9.99
N ASP A 329 -2.32 -12.24 9.40
CA ASP A 329 -2.00 -13.57 8.93
C ASP A 329 -2.01 -13.65 7.40
N GLY A 330 -3.08 -14.17 6.80
CA GLY A 330 -3.11 -14.54 5.37
C GLY A 330 -2.84 -13.36 4.44
N SER A 331 -3.45 -12.22 4.71
CA SER A 331 -3.30 -10.98 3.95
C SER A 331 -1.88 -10.42 4.05
N LEU A 332 -1.24 -10.54 5.22
CA LEU A 332 0.14 -10.12 5.43
C LEU A 332 1.07 -11.01 4.61
N LEU A 333 0.94 -12.34 4.70
CA LEU A 333 1.74 -13.27 3.92
C LEU A 333 1.63 -13.01 2.42
N GLN A 334 0.39 -12.86 1.92
CA GLN A 334 0.15 -12.59 0.51
C GLN A 334 0.79 -11.27 0.07
N SER A 335 0.74 -10.23 0.91
CA SER A 335 1.36 -8.94 0.63
C SER A 335 2.89 -9.05 0.61
N LEU A 336 3.50 -9.77 1.55
CA LEU A 336 4.96 -10.01 1.58
C LEU A 336 5.44 -10.79 0.35
N GLN A 337 4.71 -11.85 -0.03
CA GLN A 337 5.02 -12.65 -1.22
C GLN A 337 4.84 -11.84 -2.52
N ALA A 338 3.80 -11.01 -2.60
CA ALA A 338 3.60 -10.11 -3.73
C ALA A 338 4.75 -9.10 -3.83
N LEU A 339 5.13 -8.47 -2.73
CA LEU A 339 6.23 -7.51 -2.68
C LEU A 339 7.55 -8.13 -3.16
N ALA A 340 7.90 -9.32 -2.69
CA ALA A 340 9.11 -10.02 -3.12
C ALA A 340 9.11 -10.28 -4.64
N ARG A 341 8.00 -10.83 -5.19
CA ARG A 341 7.87 -11.07 -6.64
C ARG A 341 7.95 -9.78 -7.46
N GLU A 342 7.37 -8.69 -6.96
CA GLU A 342 7.36 -7.41 -7.64
C GLU A 342 8.73 -6.74 -7.63
N ILE A 343 9.45 -6.81 -6.50
CA ILE A 343 10.84 -6.36 -6.37
C ILE A 343 11.73 -7.15 -7.33
N ASP A 344 11.62 -8.48 -7.37
CA ASP A 344 12.41 -9.32 -8.27
C ASP A 344 12.14 -8.96 -9.74
N ARG A 345 10.87 -8.73 -10.12
CA ARG A 345 10.52 -8.28 -11.47
C ARG A 345 11.12 -6.92 -11.79
N GLY A 346 11.06 -5.98 -10.85
CA GLY A 346 11.62 -4.64 -11.04
C GLY A 346 13.14 -4.64 -11.15
N LEU A 347 13.85 -5.43 -10.32
CA LEU A 347 15.31 -5.52 -10.37
C LEU A 347 15.83 -6.17 -11.65
N ASN A 348 15.08 -7.13 -12.20
CA ASN A 348 15.42 -7.84 -13.44
C ASN A 348 14.95 -7.15 -14.72
N PHE A 349 14.27 -6.01 -14.60
CA PHE A 349 13.81 -5.25 -15.77
C PHE A 349 15.02 -4.63 -16.51
N LYS A 350 15.13 -4.90 -17.81
CA LYS A 350 16.20 -4.39 -18.67
C LYS A 350 15.66 -3.23 -19.50
N PHE A 351 16.39 -2.12 -19.50
CA PHE A 351 16.13 -0.91 -20.30
C PHE A 351 17.03 -0.84 -21.51
#